data_AF-A0A1Z5IGY5-F1
#
_entry.id   AF-A0A1Z5IGY5-F1
#
_cell.length_a   1.000
_cell.length_b   1.000
_cell.length_c   1.000
_cell.angle_alpha   90.00
_cell.angle_beta   90.00
_cell.angle_gamma   90.00
#
_symmetry.space_group_name_H-M   'P 1'
#
loop_
_entity.id
_entity.type
_entity.pdbx_description
1 polymer ?
#
loop_
_entity_poly.entity_id
_entity_poly.type
_entity_poly.pdbx_seq_one_letter_code
_entity_poly.pdbx_strand_id
1 'polypeptide(L)'
;MFNDADFQVFDDDTLAGRMVGIRTEIDPKFEGLAPLVIETLGFQTPIYAHVAKHLRRHKNPPMNTWVAFSANRRGYKMAPHIMIGFWDDRLFIWLASLAENRERPEMIQRLTGMLPELAHLSADYEISPNHMAKVSSAISATSLADQLTHYQQVKQADFLVGRQWLRGDALFTALDQQQTLLATVAELRPFFEQLIQ
;
A
#
# COMPACT_ATOMS: atom_id res chain seq x y z
N MET A 1 -5.76 17.84 -0.02
CA MET A 1 -5.06 16.57 0.29
C MET A 1 -5.83 15.83 1.39
N PHE A 2 -5.34 14.72 1.92
CA PHE A 2 -6.01 13.91 2.93
C PHE A 2 -6.10 14.64 4.28
N ASN A 3 -7.17 14.43 5.04
CA ASN A 3 -7.37 15.05 6.34
C ASN A 3 -8.14 14.12 7.30
N ASP A 4 -8.23 14.48 8.57
CA ASP A 4 -8.86 13.63 9.59
C ASP A 4 -10.36 13.33 9.36
N ALA A 5 -11.08 14.14 8.59
CA ALA A 5 -12.48 13.86 8.26
C ALA A 5 -12.61 12.69 7.27
N ASP A 6 -11.56 12.37 6.52
CA ASP A 6 -11.55 11.23 5.58
C ASP A 6 -11.80 9.89 6.28
N PHE A 7 -11.40 9.77 7.56
CA PHE A 7 -11.66 8.57 8.34
C PHE A 7 -13.15 8.36 8.68
N GLN A 8 -13.97 9.41 8.60
CA GLN A 8 -15.41 9.32 8.93
C GLN A 8 -16.18 8.43 7.95
N VAL A 9 -15.65 8.17 6.75
CA VAL A 9 -16.28 7.22 5.81
C VAL A 9 -16.41 5.82 6.42
N PHE A 10 -15.53 5.46 7.35
CA PHE A 10 -15.54 4.17 8.02
C PHE A 10 -16.55 4.07 9.18
N ASP A 11 -17.11 5.20 9.64
CA ASP A 11 -18.12 5.22 10.71
C ASP A 11 -19.48 4.69 10.22
N ASP A 12 -19.72 4.66 8.90
CA ASP A 12 -20.89 4.01 8.33
C ASP A 12 -20.68 2.49 8.27
N ASP A 13 -21.42 1.76 9.10
CA ASP A 13 -21.36 0.30 9.20
C ASP A 13 -22.12 -0.45 8.11
N THR A 14 -22.77 0.27 7.18
CA THR A 14 -23.45 -0.32 6.04
C THR A 14 -22.52 -0.38 4.81
N LEU A 15 -22.62 -1.47 4.03
CA LEU A 15 -21.90 -1.57 2.76
C LEU A 15 -22.24 -0.43 1.81
N ALA A 16 -23.52 -0.07 1.70
CA ALA A 16 -23.97 0.96 0.78
C ALA A 16 -23.44 2.35 1.16
N GLY A 17 -23.62 2.73 2.42
CA GLY A 17 -23.20 4.04 2.92
C GLY A 17 -21.69 4.22 2.92
N ARG A 18 -20.92 3.23 3.40
CA ARG A 18 -19.45 3.26 3.31
C ARG A 18 -18.94 3.36 1.88
N MET A 19 -19.56 2.64 0.94
CA MET A 19 -19.17 2.73 -0.48
C MET A 19 -19.50 4.10 -1.09
N VAL A 20 -20.58 4.76 -0.66
CA VAL A 20 -20.87 6.14 -1.07
C VAL A 20 -19.80 7.08 -0.51
N GLY A 21 -19.49 7.00 0.78
CA GLY A 21 -18.44 7.82 1.41
C GLY A 21 -17.08 7.65 0.74
N ILE A 22 -16.64 6.41 0.50
CA ILE A 22 -15.39 6.13 -0.23
C ILE A 22 -15.38 6.80 -1.61
N ARG A 23 -16.45 6.65 -2.40
CA ARG A 23 -16.51 7.19 -3.77
C ARG A 23 -16.58 8.72 -3.83
N THR A 24 -17.17 9.34 -2.82
CA THR A 24 -17.42 10.79 -2.80
C THR A 24 -16.27 11.56 -2.15
N GLU A 25 -15.66 11.00 -1.11
CA GLU A 25 -14.63 11.69 -0.32
C GLU A 25 -13.20 11.21 -0.63
N ILE A 26 -13.01 9.90 -0.82
CA ILE A 26 -11.67 9.28 -0.88
C ILE A 26 -11.19 9.06 -2.32
N ASP A 27 -12.02 8.45 -3.17
CA ASP A 27 -11.65 8.12 -4.56
C ASP A 27 -11.17 9.36 -5.35
N PRO A 28 -11.81 10.54 -5.27
CA PRO A 28 -11.32 11.73 -5.97
C PRO A 28 -9.92 12.19 -5.52
N LYS A 29 -9.58 11.97 -4.24
CA LYS A 29 -8.24 12.29 -3.71
C LYS A 29 -7.19 11.30 -4.20
N PHE A 30 -7.55 10.01 -4.29
CA PHE A 30 -6.70 9.01 -4.94
C PHE A 30 -6.46 9.34 -6.42
N GLU A 31 -7.51 9.70 -7.16
CA GLU A 31 -7.41 10.07 -8.56
C GLU A 31 -6.55 11.33 -8.77
N GLY A 32 -6.70 12.33 -7.91
CA GLY A 32 -5.87 13.54 -7.94
C GLY A 32 -4.39 13.28 -7.62
N LEU A 33 -4.09 12.34 -6.71
CA LEU A 33 -2.71 11.98 -6.34
C LEU A 33 -2.03 11.08 -7.37
N ALA A 34 -2.79 10.27 -8.10
CA ALA A 34 -2.25 9.21 -8.94
C ALA A 34 -1.26 9.68 -10.04
N PRO A 35 -1.51 10.77 -10.79
CA PRO A 35 -0.54 11.28 -11.77
C PRO A 35 0.81 11.64 -11.14
N LEU A 36 0.79 12.25 -9.96
CA LEU A 36 2.00 12.67 -9.25
C LEU A 36 2.82 11.46 -8.75
N VAL A 37 2.14 10.41 -8.30
CA VAL A 37 2.81 9.15 -7.92
C VAL A 37 3.44 8.49 -9.14
N ILE A 38 2.73 8.42 -10.26
CA ILE A 38 3.26 7.86 -11.51
C ILE A 38 4.48 8.65 -12.00
N GLU A 39 4.42 9.99 -11.96
CA GLU A 39 5.54 10.86 -12.28
C GLU A 39 6.74 10.62 -11.34
N THR A 40 6.49 10.53 -10.04
CA THR A 40 7.52 10.27 -9.02
C THR A 40 8.22 8.92 -9.23
N LEU A 41 7.47 7.90 -9.68
CA LEU A 41 8.04 6.61 -10.03
C LEU A 41 8.93 6.70 -11.27
N GLY A 42 8.56 7.51 -12.26
CA GLY A 42 9.41 7.85 -13.41
C GLY A 42 9.90 6.65 -14.23
N PHE A 43 9.20 5.51 -14.17
CA PHE A 43 9.60 4.30 -14.87
C PHE A 43 9.32 4.41 -16.37
N GLN A 44 10.18 3.78 -17.18
CA GLN A 44 9.94 3.62 -18.61
C GLN A 44 8.77 2.65 -18.87
N THR A 45 8.65 1.62 -18.03
CA THR A 45 7.50 0.71 -18.05
C THR A 45 6.25 1.45 -17.55
N PRO A 46 5.14 1.45 -18.31
CA PRO A 46 3.92 2.13 -17.89
C PRO A 46 3.39 1.61 -16.55
N ILE A 47 3.13 2.53 -15.62
CA ILE A 47 2.45 2.26 -14.35
C ILE A 47 1.01 2.73 -14.42
N TYR A 48 0.09 1.87 -13.99
CA TYR A 48 -1.35 2.12 -14.01
C TYR A 48 -1.88 2.24 -12.58
N ALA A 49 -2.67 3.27 -12.32
CA ALA A 49 -3.41 3.43 -11.08
C ALA A 49 -4.72 2.63 -11.11
N HIS A 50 -5.00 1.92 -10.02
CA HIS A 50 -6.17 1.06 -9.84
C HIS A 50 -6.82 1.35 -8.50
N VAL A 51 -7.95 2.06 -8.50
CA VAL A 51 -8.75 2.27 -7.28
C VAL A 51 -9.46 0.96 -6.91
N ALA A 52 -9.40 0.60 -5.62
CA ALA A 52 -10.02 -0.60 -5.09
C ALA A 52 -11.55 -0.54 -5.23
N LYS A 53 -12.10 -1.38 -6.12
CA LYS A 53 -13.54 -1.36 -6.46
C LYS A 53 -14.45 -2.11 -5.47
N HIS A 54 -13.89 -2.85 -4.52
CA HIS A 54 -14.62 -3.66 -3.53
C HIS A 54 -15.69 -4.63 -4.09
N LEU A 55 -15.55 -5.05 -5.35
CA LEU A 55 -16.57 -5.84 -6.10
C LEU A 55 -16.96 -7.18 -5.47
N ARG A 56 -16.18 -7.70 -4.52
CA ARG A 56 -16.45 -8.97 -3.83
C ARG A 56 -17.20 -8.80 -2.50
N ARG A 57 -17.44 -7.56 -2.06
CA ARG A 57 -18.17 -7.25 -0.82
C ARG A 57 -19.68 -7.24 -1.11
N HIS A 58 -20.41 -8.07 -0.38
CA HIS A 58 -21.85 -8.28 -0.58
C HIS A 58 -22.68 -8.13 0.71
N LYS A 59 -22.03 -8.21 1.89
CA LYS A 59 -22.66 -8.05 3.21
C LYS A 59 -21.90 -7.05 4.06
N ASN A 60 -20.63 -7.32 4.30
CA ASN A 60 -19.81 -6.49 5.18
C ASN A 60 -19.15 -5.36 4.38
N PRO A 61 -19.22 -4.11 4.86
CA PRO A 61 -18.48 -3.00 4.27
C PRO A 61 -16.97 -3.28 4.22
N PRO A 62 -16.21 -2.64 3.31
CA PRO A 62 -14.76 -2.76 3.29
C PRO A 62 -14.14 -2.17 4.56
N MET A 63 -13.13 -2.84 5.11
CA MET A 63 -12.41 -2.39 6.32
C MET A 63 -11.33 -1.35 5.99
N ASN A 64 -10.94 -1.30 4.72
CA ASN A 64 -9.94 -0.41 4.15
C ASN A 64 -10.27 -0.10 2.68
N THR A 65 -9.66 0.94 2.14
CA THR A 65 -9.70 1.26 0.71
C THR A 65 -8.37 1.82 0.25
N TRP A 66 -8.02 1.67 -1.03
CA TRP A 66 -6.73 2.13 -1.54
C TRP A 66 -6.77 2.37 -3.05
N VAL A 67 -5.75 3.10 -3.53
CA VAL A 67 -5.33 3.10 -4.92
C VAL A 67 -4.01 2.35 -5.04
N ALA A 68 -3.91 1.44 -6.01
CA ALA A 68 -2.72 0.65 -6.28
C ALA A 68 -2.06 1.07 -7.59
N PHE A 69 -0.73 1.04 -7.64
CA PHE A 69 0.12 1.41 -8.76
C PHE A 69 0.89 0.19 -9.23
N SER A 70 0.54 -0.33 -10.41
CA SER A 70 1.10 -1.59 -10.93
C SER A 70 1.48 -1.46 -12.40
N ALA A 71 2.51 -2.19 -12.84
CA ALA A 71 2.87 -2.32 -14.25
C ALA A 71 1.81 -3.11 -15.07
N ASN A 72 0.91 -3.84 -14.39
CA ASN A 72 -0.15 -4.57 -15.07
C ASN A 72 -1.39 -3.69 -15.30
N ARG A 73 -1.70 -3.46 -16.59
CA ARG A 73 -2.84 -2.65 -17.04
C ARG A 73 -4.20 -3.17 -16.59
N ARG A 74 -4.35 -4.47 -16.32
CA ARG A 74 -5.66 -5.10 -16.05
C ARG A 74 -5.99 -5.22 -14.56
N GLY A 75 -5.02 -4.98 -13.69
CA GLY A 75 -5.21 -5.06 -12.25
C GLY A 75 -3.88 -5.23 -11.53
N TYR A 76 -3.91 -5.10 -10.21
CA TYR A 76 -2.70 -4.99 -9.39
C TYR A 76 -2.42 -6.22 -8.52
N LYS A 77 -3.45 -6.92 -8.03
CA LYS A 77 -3.30 -7.99 -7.01
C LYS A 77 -2.37 -9.14 -7.38
N MET A 78 -2.27 -9.45 -8.67
CA MET A 78 -1.47 -10.58 -9.19
C MET A 78 -0.03 -10.20 -9.52
N ALA A 79 0.37 -8.96 -9.25
CA ALA A 79 1.70 -8.41 -9.53
C ALA A 79 2.17 -7.57 -8.32
N PRO A 80 3.48 -7.31 -8.19
CA PRO A 80 3.94 -6.33 -7.22
C PRO A 80 3.38 -4.95 -7.54
N HIS A 81 3.11 -4.16 -6.51
CA HIS A 81 2.54 -2.82 -6.65
C HIS A 81 2.82 -1.96 -5.41
N ILE A 82 2.79 -0.65 -5.59
CA ILE A 82 2.64 0.28 -4.46
C ILE A 82 1.14 0.51 -4.23
N MET A 83 0.72 0.66 -2.98
CA MET A 83 -0.65 1.06 -2.63
C MET A 83 -0.66 2.17 -1.59
N ILE A 84 -1.53 3.15 -1.80
CA ILE A 84 -1.81 4.25 -0.87
C ILE A 84 -3.26 4.12 -0.44
N GLY A 85 -3.52 4.02 0.85
CA GLY A 85 -4.86 3.70 1.32
C GLY A 85 -5.13 4.01 2.78
N PHE A 86 -6.37 3.76 3.17
CA PHE A 86 -6.90 4.06 4.49
C PHE A 86 -7.41 2.80 5.15
N TRP A 87 -7.13 2.68 6.44
CA TRP A 87 -8.02 2.06 7.41
C TRP A 87 -8.85 3.15 8.10
N ASP A 88 -9.77 2.75 8.98
CA ASP A 88 -10.51 3.62 9.91
C ASP A 88 -9.62 4.44 10.85
N ASP A 89 -8.37 4.02 11.09
CA ASP A 89 -7.47 4.65 12.06
C ASP A 89 -6.14 5.12 11.49
N ARG A 90 -5.83 4.86 10.21
CA ARG A 90 -4.54 5.24 9.63
C ARG A 90 -4.55 5.35 8.09
N LEU A 91 -3.74 6.27 7.58
CA LEU A 91 -3.26 6.24 6.20
C LEU A 91 -2.07 5.28 6.12
N PHE A 92 -1.92 4.58 5.00
CA PHE A 92 -0.76 3.74 4.73
C PHE A 92 -0.23 3.94 3.31
N ILE A 93 1.07 3.73 3.14
CA ILE A 93 1.71 3.47 1.86
C ILE A 93 2.47 2.16 1.99
N TRP A 94 2.21 1.20 1.09
CA TRP A 94 2.89 -0.10 1.07
C TRP A 94 3.44 -0.39 -0.32
N LEU A 95 4.69 -0.85 -0.41
CA LEU A 95 5.15 -1.72 -1.48
C LEU A 95 4.71 -3.15 -1.15
N ALA A 96 3.98 -3.79 -2.05
CA ALA A 96 3.30 -5.04 -1.77
C ALA A 96 3.57 -6.12 -2.81
N SER A 97 3.82 -7.34 -2.32
CA SER A 97 3.60 -8.58 -3.05
C SER A 97 2.57 -9.41 -2.30
N LEU A 98 1.35 -9.46 -2.83
CA LEU A 98 0.23 -10.13 -2.15
C LEU A 98 0.26 -11.65 -2.33
N ALA A 99 -0.59 -12.32 -1.59
CA ALA A 99 -0.81 -13.75 -1.68
C ALA A 99 -1.25 -14.19 -3.09
N GLU A 100 -2.01 -13.34 -3.78
CA GLU A 100 -2.51 -13.55 -5.14
C GLU A 100 -1.46 -13.35 -6.25
N ASN A 101 -0.23 -12.93 -5.92
CA ASN A 101 0.84 -12.78 -6.91
C ASN A 101 1.08 -14.11 -7.64
N ARG A 102 1.19 -14.08 -8.97
CA ARG A 102 1.38 -15.29 -9.79
C ARG A 102 2.83 -15.74 -9.88
N GLU A 103 3.77 -14.85 -9.63
CA GLU A 103 5.22 -15.05 -9.79
C GLU A 103 5.89 -15.07 -8.41
N ARG A 104 5.28 -15.75 -7.43
CA ARG A 104 5.80 -15.78 -6.04
C ARG A 104 7.22 -16.33 -5.94
N PRO A 105 7.61 -17.40 -6.64
CA PRO A 105 9.00 -17.87 -6.62
C PRO A 105 10.00 -16.76 -7.02
N GLU A 106 9.68 -16.01 -8.07
CA GLU A 106 10.47 -14.90 -8.57
C GLU A 106 10.49 -13.74 -7.56
N MET A 107 9.34 -13.42 -6.95
CA MET A 107 9.27 -12.40 -5.90
C MET A 107 10.12 -12.78 -4.70
N ILE A 108 10.11 -14.04 -4.26
CA ILE A 108 10.94 -14.51 -3.15
C ILE A 108 12.41 -14.29 -3.48
N GLN A 109 12.86 -14.69 -4.68
CA GLN A 109 14.25 -14.50 -5.09
C GLN A 109 14.66 -13.02 -5.09
N ARG A 110 13.82 -12.14 -5.65
CA ARG A 110 14.09 -10.69 -5.69
C ARG A 110 14.11 -10.09 -4.28
N LEU A 111 13.11 -10.43 -3.46
CA LEU A 111 13.02 -9.98 -2.07
C LEU A 111 14.24 -10.42 -1.25
N THR A 112 14.73 -11.66 -1.43
CA THR A 112 15.97 -12.12 -0.78
C THR A 112 17.14 -11.20 -1.07
N GLY A 113 17.31 -10.78 -2.33
CA GLY A 113 18.39 -9.88 -2.74
C GLY A 113 18.26 -8.46 -2.18
N MET A 114 17.04 -8.02 -1.88
CA MET A 114 16.74 -6.66 -1.42
C MET A 114 16.72 -6.49 0.10
N LEU A 115 16.67 -7.58 0.89
CA LEU A 115 16.55 -7.47 2.35
C LEU A 115 17.61 -6.55 3.01
N PRO A 116 18.91 -6.61 2.62
CA PRO A 116 19.92 -5.72 3.20
C PRO A 116 19.60 -4.24 2.98
N GLU A 117 19.14 -3.87 1.78
CA GLU A 117 18.80 -2.48 1.46
C GLU A 117 17.46 -2.05 2.09
N LEU A 118 16.49 -2.95 2.20
CA LEU A 118 15.25 -2.67 2.93
C LEU A 118 15.53 -2.39 4.41
N ALA A 119 16.54 -3.02 5.00
CA ALA A 119 16.95 -2.78 6.39
C ALA A 119 17.60 -1.40 6.61
N HIS A 120 17.98 -0.69 5.55
CA HIS A 120 18.51 0.68 5.60
C HIS A 120 17.41 1.77 5.55
N LEU A 121 16.15 1.39 5.30
CA LEU A 121 15.03 2.31 5.41
C LEU A 121 14.93 2.88 6.84
N SER A 122 14.39 4.08 6.96
CA SER A 122 14.27 4.77 8.25
C SER A 122 13.36 4.01 9.22
N ALA A 123 13.51 4.31 10.52
CA ALA A 123 12.84 3.58 11.60
C ALA A 123 11.30 3.70 11.63
N ASP A 124 10.74 4.62 10.84
CA ASP A 124 9.31 4.81 10.65
C ASP A 124 8.72 3.94 9.53
N TYR A 125 9.54 3.12 8.87
CA TYR A 125 9.08 2.04 8.02
C TYR A 125 8.75 0.78 8.82
N GLU A 126 7.72 0.12 8.34
CA GLU A 126 7.16 -1.10 8.91
C GLU A 126 7.08 -2.21 7.85
N ILE A 127 6.88 -3.44 8.34
CA ILE A 127 6.59 -4.62 7.54
C ILE A 127 5.27 -5.24 7.99
N SER A 128 4.51 -5.80 7.04
CA SER A 128 3.25 -6.50 7.33
C SER A 128 3.11 -7.81 6.54
N PRO A 129 2.54 -8.88 7.15
CA PRO A 129 2.21 -10.12 6.47
C PRO A 129 0.84 -10.16 5.81
N ASN A 130 -0.02 -9.14 6.00
CA ASN A 130 -1.43 -9.28 5.66
C ASN A 130 -2.11 -7.93 5.39
N HIS A 131 -2.41 -7.62 4.13
CA HIS A 131 -3.15 -6.42 3.71
C HIS A 131 -4.61 -6.38 4.19
N MET A 132 -5.12 -7.48 4.74
CA MET A 132 -6.46 -7.59 5.31
C MET A 132 -6.50 -7.42 6.83
N ALA A 133 -5.36 -7.12 7.47
CA ALA A 133 -5.28 -6.85 8.91
C ALA A 133 -4.34 -5.66 9.18
N LYS A 134 -4.53 -5.00 10.33
CA LYS A 134 -3.68 -3.89 10.79
C LYS A 134 -2.40 -4.36 11.51
N VAL A 135 -1.96 -5.59 11.26
CA VAL A 135 -0.75 -6.13 11.88
C VAL A 135 0.47 -5.63 11.13
N SER A 136 1.40 -5.03 11.86
CA SER A 136 2.69 -4.60 11.34
C SER A 136 3.75 -4.63 12.44
N SER A 137 5.01 -4.59 12.04
CA SER A 137 6.14 -4.48 12.96
C SER A 137 7.23 -3.60 12.35
N ALA A 138 8.08 -3.00 13.19
CA ALA A 138 9.21 -2.21 12.73
C ALA A 138 10.17 -3.05 11.88
N ILE A 139 10.80 -2.40 10.90
CA ILE A 139 11.80 -3.05 10.06
C ILE A 139 13.09 -3.28 10.85
N SER A 140 13.63 -4.48 10.70
CA SER A 140 14.95 -4.89 11.13
C SER A 140 15.40 -6.04 10.22
N ALA A 141 16.71 -6.34 10.17
CA ALA A 141 17.20 -7.49 9.43
C ALA A 141 16.46 -8.79 9.81
N THR A 142 16.17 -8.97 11.11
CA THR A 142 15.43 -10.13 11.62
C THR A 142 13.97 -10.13 11.16
N SER A 143 13.22 -9.05 11.37
CA SER A 143 11.79 -9.00 10.99
C SER A 143 11.58 -9.13 9.49
N LEU A 144 12.49 -8.60 8.68
CA LEU A 144 12.52 -8.80 7.22
C LEU A 144 12.74 -10.27 6.82
N ALA A 145 13.73 -10.92 7.42
CA ALA A 145 14.03 -12.33 7.16
C ALA A 145 12.88 -13.26 7.60
N ASP A 146 12.29 -12.98 8.77
CA ASP A 146 11.14 -13.72 9.29
C ASP A 146 9.92 -13.54 8.40
N GLN A 147 9.62 -12.31 7.95
CA GLN A 147 8.53 -12.05 7.03
C GLN A 147 8.73 -12.75 5.68
N LEU A 148 9.94 -12.74 5.13
CA LEU A 148 10.22 -13.43 3.86
C LEU A 148 10.05 -14.94 4.01
N THR A 149 10.52 -15.51 5.13
CA THR A 149 10.33 -16.92 5.46
C THR A 149 8.84 -17.26 5.57
N HIS A 150 8.06 -16.40 6.24
CA HIS A 150 6.62 -16.56 6.35
C HIS A 150 5.93 -16.48 4.99
N TYR A 151 6.30 -15.50 4.16
CA TYR A 151 5.79 -15.33 2.79
C TYR A 151 6.08 -16.54 1.89
N GLN A 152 7.23 -17.20 2.08
CA GLN A 152 7.60 -18.42 1.37
C GLN A 152 6.77 -19.64 1.82
N GLN A 153 6.51 -19.77 3.12
CA GLN A 153 5.88 -20.95 3.70
C GLN A 153 4.34 -20.90 3.70
N VAL A 154 3.77 -19.70 3.80
CA VAL A 154 2.32 -19.52 3.99
C VAL A 154 1.69 -18.94 2.73
N LYS A 155 0.86 -19.75 2.06
CA LYS A 155 0.19 -19.38 0.81
C LYS A 155 -0.67 -18.13 0.92
N GLN A 156 -1.24 -17.84 2.08
CA GLN A 156 -2.08 -16.66 2.29
C GLN A 156 -1.30 -15.45 2.82
N ALA A 157 0.00 -15.58 3.06
CA ALA A 157 0.82 -14.47 3.49
C ALA A 157 1.14 -13.54 2.33
N ASP A 158 1.22 -12.26 2.66
CA ASP A 158 1.73 -11.18 1.84
C ASP A 158 3.15 -10.80 2.30
N PHE A 159 3.82 -9.98 1.50
CA PHE A 159 5.01 -9.23 1.89
C PHE A 159 4.76 -7.75 1.62
N LEU A 160 4.61 -6.95 2.66
CA LEU A 160 4.37 -5.51 2.57
C LEU A 160 5.46 -4.74 3.31
N VAL A 161 6.05 -3.72 2.69
CA VAL A 161 6.99 -2.79 3.34
C VAL A 161 6.62 -1.35 3.03
N GLY A 162 6.61 -0.48 4.03
CA GLY A 162 6.10 0.87 3.86
C GLY A 162 5.87 1.64 5.16
N ARG A 163 5.06 2.70 5.11
CA ARG A 163 4.82 3.62 6.24
C ARG A 163 3.34 3.76 6.53
N GLN A 164 3.02 4.13 7.77
CA GLN A 164 1.66 4.42 8.21
C GLN A 164 1.62 5.72 9.02
N TRP A 165 0.49 6.41 8.99
CA TRP A 165 0.21 7.59 9.80
C TRP A 165 -1.15 7.46 10.45
N LEU A 166 -1.18 7.47 11.79
CA LEU A 166 -2.41 7.32 12.56
C LEU A 166 -3.29 8.56 12.43
N ARG A 167 -4.61 8.39 12.43
CA ARG A 167 -5.57 9.49 12.54
C ARG A 167 -5.17 10.44 13.68
N GLY A 168 -5.17 11.74 13.42
CA GLY A 168 -4.67 12.76 14.35
C GLY A 168 -3.16 13.02 14.30
N ASP A 169 -2.39 12.32 13.47
CA ASP A 169 -0.99 12.64 13.21
C ASP A 169 -0.85 14.04 12.58
N ALA A 170 0.26 14.72 12.87
CA ALA A 170 0.58 16.04 12.32
C ALA A 170 0.52 16.06 10.79
N LEU A 171 0.77 14.92 10.12
CA LEU A 171 0.61 14.76 8.68
C LEU A 171 -0.72 15.32 8.17
N PHE A 172 -1.84 15.14 8.88
CA PHE A 172 -3.18 15.54 8.42
C PHE A 172 -3.45 17.05 8.46
N THR A 173 -2.52 17.82 9.02
CA THR A 173 -2.55 19.30 9.06
C THR A 173 -1.34 19.94 8.39
N ALA A 174 -0.37 19.12 7.95
CA ALA A 174 0.89 19.59 7.40
C ALA A 174 0.71 20.15 5.98
N LEU A 175 1.32 21.32 5.73
CA LEU A 175 1.28 21.97 4.41
C LEU A 175 2.05 21.18 3.34
N ASP A 176 3.02 20.37 3.76
CA ASP A 176 3.89 19.54 2.92
C ASP A 176 3.44 18.08 2.87
N GLN A 177 2.22 17.75 3.32
CA GLN A 177 1.69 16.37 3.34
C GLN A 177 1.93 15.64 2.01
N GLN A 178 1.62 16.28 0.88
CA GLN A 178 1.83 15.70 -0.45
C GLN A 178 3.29 15.35 -0.69
N GLN A 179 4.23 16.23 -0.33
CA GLN A 179 5.65 15.99 -0.50
C GLN A 179 6.11 14.80 0.35
N THR A 180 5.60 14.67 1.59
CA THR A 180 5.89 13.52 2.45
C THR A 180 5.41 12.19 1.86
N LEU A 181 4.22 12.16 1.27
CA LEU A 181 3.71 10.96 0.61
C LEU A 181 4.52 10.60 -0.65
N LEU A 182 4.88 11.60 -1.47
CA LEU A 182 5.69 11.38 -2.66
C LEU A 182 7.14 11.00 -2.32
N ALA A 183 7.72 11.53 -1.24
CA ALA A 183 9.03 11.12 -0.73
C ALA A 183 9.03 9.64 -0.34
N THR A 184 8.00 9.19 0.39
CA THR A 184 7.82 7.75 0.71
C THR A 184 7.77 6.88 -0.55
N VAL A 185 7.06 7.34 -1.59
CA VAL A 185 7.01 6.64 -2.89
C VAL A 185 8.39 6.60 -3.55
N ALA A 186 9.13 7.70 -3.53
CA ALA A 186 10.47 7.80 -4.10
C ALA A 186 11.49 6.89 -3.38
N GLU A 187 11.39 6.77 -2.05
CA GLU A 187 12.20 5.85 -1.24
C GLU A 187 11.87 4.38 -1.53
N LEU A 188 10.60 4.06 -1.83
CA LEU A 188 10.16 2.72 -2.24
C LEU A 188 10.44 2.38 -3.71
N ARG A 189 10.64 3.39 -4.56
CA ARG A 189 10.86 3.27 -6.01
C ARG A 189 11.95 2.24 -6.39
N PRO A 190 13.19 2.27 -5.86
CA PRO A 190 14.23 1.33 -6.28
C PRO A 190 13.88 -0.13 -6.00
N PHE A 191 13.15 -0.41 -4.92
CA PHE A 191 12.65 -1.75 -4.60
C PHE A 191 11.52 -2.16 -5.55
N PHE A 192 10.60 -1.23 -5.84
CA PHE A 192 9.53 -1.50 -6.78
C PHE A 192 10.08 -1.78 -8.19
N GLU A 193 11.10 -1.04 -8.62
CA GLU A 193 11.79 -1.23 -9.90
C GLU A 193 12.35 -2.65 -10.04
N GLN A 194 13.02 -3.17 -9.01
CA GLN A 194 13.52 -4.55 -9.00
C GLN A 194 12.40 -5.58 -9.04
N LEU A 195 11.26 -5.31 -8.39
CA LEU A 195 10.13 -6.23 -8.36
C LEU A 195 9.38 -6.32 -9.70
N ILE A 196 9.42 -5.32 -10.57
CA ILE A 196 8.68 -5.30 -11.84
C ILE A 196 9.51 -5.65 -13.09
N GLN A 197 10.79 -6.01 -12.91
CA GLN A 197 11.65 -6.52 -14.00
C GLN A 197 11.16 -7.87 -14.54
#